data_AF-A0A7S0Y6H1-F1
#
_entry.id   AF-A0A7S0Y6H1-F1
#
_cell.length_a   1.000
_cell.length_b   1.000
_cell.length_c   1.000
_cell.angle_alpha   90.00
_cell.angle_beta   90.00
_cell.angle_gamma   90.00
#
_symmetry.space_group_name_H-M   'P 1'
#
loop_
_entity.id
_entity.type
_entity.pdbx_description
1 polymer ?
#
loop_
_entity_poly.entity_id
_entity_poly.type
_entity_poly.pdbx_seq_one_letter_code
_entity_poly.pdbx_strand_id
1 'polypeptide(L)'
;VPKLFCGGGAASSNLLFRQFGCDAILCPAGTFHPNGAASLHSGCRPCPIEKGDDPLLAKTLGQMRCGDDNNRTTFVHGDLNGDGELSEREVLRLLYTYTLGPHWGLQFENWADTTVDKCDLNGVVCVDGKVAKLDLTDASMCTTADRKLASKAECKGIPAEIGKLTQLEIFTMSRRPYMQGILPTEIGQLTNMKFLDVSSCPIMSGALPSEIGRLTALKYLNVGGCRFNGTIPEELFELDKMEKLHLSLNAFTGTLSSSVEKMTNLKELLLSRTYANGTIPEGVGELAALENFEMYGNQLVGPIPESLGRCTNLKRIDLFNNKLTGTIPESLADIRALQILHIKLNHLSGTISSGFGKLPNLSWFDVSTNHLHGTIPESFGHSKTLKDFRLGGGNMIHNPVPKSLCSNTNINGGLTKSYGCSGVICPLGTYSDPGHATHSDGCKPCPQGRTTTYLGSSRCIELTDEDILTMFYDVMAASNTFPMQEKHWSFDREGPICTWNGVECDENETIESIWFPLLELNADTHEDS
;
A
#
# COMPACT_ATOMS: atom_id res chain seq x y z
N VAL A 1 -18.93 29.17 -10.30
CA VAL A 1 -17.93 29.78 -11.20
C VAL A 1 -17.64 31.27 -10.90
N PRO A 2 -18.61 32.19 -10.70
CA PRO A 2 -18.28 33.59 -10.39
C PRO A 2 -17.57 33.76 -9.03
N LYS A 3 -18.05 33.09 -7.97
CA LYS A 3 -17.43 33.19 -6.63
C LYS A 3 -15.98 32.65 -6.55
N LEU A 4 -15.63 31.64 -7.35
CA LEU A 4 -14.27 31.06 -7.38
C LEU A 4 -13.24 31.99 -8.04
N PHE A 5 -13.65 32.77 -9.05
CA PHE A 5 -12.77 33.77 -9.69
C PHE A 5 -12.81 35.14 -9.01
N CYS A 6 -13.90 35.49 -8.32
CA CYS A 6 -14.08 36.82 -7.75
C CYS A 6 -13.51 37.03 -6.34
N GLY A 7 -13.11 35.96 -5.64
CA GLY A 7 -12.57 36.04 -4.27
C GLY A 7 -11.04 36.20 -4.17
N GLY A 8 -10.30 36.06 -5.28
CA GLY A 8 -8.83 36.09 -5.28
C GLY A 8 -8.25 37.49 -5.43
N GLY A 9 -7.29 37.86 -4.57
CA GLY A 9 -6.67 39.20 -4.53
C GLY A 9 -6.04 39.69 -5.85
N ALA A 10 -5.75 38.80 -6.79
CA ALA A 10 -5.23 39.14 -8.13
C ALA A 10 -6.24 39.87 -9.04
N ALA A 11 -7.55 39.78 -8.77
CA ALA A 11 -8.59 40.47 -9.55
C ALA A 11 -8.68 41.98 -9.23
N SER A 12 -8.05 42.44 -8.14
CA SER A 12 -8.15 43.83 -7.65
C SER A 12 -7.30 44.86 -8.41
N SER A 13 -6.44 44.45 -9.35
CA SER A 13 -5.58 45.33 -10.16
C SER A 13 -6.17 45.67 -11.54
N ASN A 14 -7.23 44.99 -11.98
CA ASN A 14 -7.89 45.25 -13.26
C ASN A 14 -9.01 46.30 -13.09
N LEU A 15 -8.95 47.38 -13.88
CA LEU A 15 -9.90 48.48 -13.85
C LEU A 15 -11.35 48.02 -14.11
N LEU A 16 -11.53 47.04 -15.00
CA LEU A 16 -12.84 46.44 -15.32
C LEU A 16 -13.48 45.79 -14.10
N PHE A 17 -12.65 45.03 -13.37
CA PHE A 17 -13.10 44.22 -12.24
C PHE A 17 -13.41 45.10 -11.04
N ARG A 18 -12.69 46.22 -10.84
CA ARG A 18 -13.04 47.25 -9.85
C ARG A 18 -14.39 47.91 -10.14
N GLN A 19 -14.75 48.04 -11.41
CA GLN A 19 -15.96 48.76 -11.82
C GLN A 19 -17.20 47.88 -11.88
N PHE A 20 -17.07 46.62 -12.31
CA PHE A 20 -18.19 45.71 -12.55
C PHE A 20 -18.13 44.39 -11.77
N GLY A 21 -17.12 44.18 -10.92
CA GLY A 21 -17.00 42.97 -10.11
C GLY A 21 -16.98 41.69 -10.96
N CYS A 22 -17.75 40.68 -10.56
CA CYS A 22 -17.87 39.42 -11.30
C CYS A 22 -18.45 39.57 -12.70
N ASP A 23 -19.23 40.62 -12.94
CA ASP A 23 -19.86 40.87 -14.23
C ASP A 23 -18.79 41.19 -15.30
N ALA A 24 -17.62 41.69 -14.89
CA ALA A 24 -16.44 41.87 -15.76
C ALA A 24 -15.87 40.55 -16.31
N ILE A 25 -16.23 39.42 -15.68
CA ILE A 25 -15.82 38.08 -16.10
C ILE A 25 -16.95 37.42 -16.88
N LEU A 26 -18.17 37.40 -16.32
CA LEU A 26 -19.36 36.78 -16.90
C LEU A 26 -20.61 37.48 -16.39
N CYS A 27 -21.54 37.82 -17.29
CA CYS A 27 -22.84 38.35 -16.88
C CYS A 27 -23.64 37.32 -16.07
N PRO A 28 -24.30 37.72 -14.96
CA PRO A 28 -25.14 36.81 -14.20
C PRO A 28 -26.39 36.39 -14.98
N ALA A 29 -26.97 35.24 -14.62
CA ALA A 29 -28.25 34.79 -15.17
C ALA A 29 -29.34 35.87 -14.97
N GLY A 30 -30.24 36.02 -15.95
CA GLY A 30 -31.20 37.11 -16.02
C GLY A 30 -30.65 38.43 -16.60
N THR A 31 -29.35 38.51 -16.88
CA THR A 31 -28.71 39.66 -17.54
C THR A 31 -27.91 39.23 -18.78
N PHE A 32 -27.64 40.17 -19.67
CA PHE A 32 -26.89 39.94 -20.90
C PHE A 32 -25.96 41.11 -21.22
N HIS A 33 -24.90 40.83 -21.97
CA HIS A 33 -24.07 41.87 -22.58
C HIS A 33 -23.56 41.33 -23.92
N PRO A 34 -23.43 42.14 -24.99
CA PRO A 34 -22.97 41.66 -26.29
C PRO A 34 -21.63 40.91 -26.31
N ASN A 35 -20.82 41.06 -25.26
CA ASN A 35 -19.53 40.37 -25.09
C ASN A 35 -19.59 39.18 -24.12
N GLY A 36 -20.76 38.87 -23.54
CA GLY A 36 -20.94 37.86 -22.49
C GLY A 36 -20.38 38.25 -21.12
N ALA A 37 -19.71 39.39 -21.04
CA ALA A 37 -19.21 40.02 -19.82
C ALA A 37 -19.26 41.54 -19.98
N ALA A 38 -19.28 42.26 -18.87
CA ALA A 38 -19.15 43.70 -18.83
C ALA A 38 -17.83 44.14 -19.50
N SER A 39 -17.87 45.30 -20.13
CA SER A 39 -16.72 45.92 -20.80
C SER A 39 -16.29 47.20 -20.08
N LEU A 40 -15.21 47.82 -20.54
CA LEU A 40 -14.74 49.12 -20.01
C LEU A 40 -15.82 50.21 -20.11
N HIS A 41 -16.81 50.02 -20.99
CA HIS A 41 -17.74 51.06 -21.40
C HIS A 41 -19.19 50.76 -20.95
N SER A 42 -19.51 49.52 -20.60
CA SER A 42 -20.87 49.13 -20.21
C SER A 42 -20.93 47.83 -19.41
N GLY A 43 -21.80 47.81 -18.40
CA GLY A 43 -22.13 46.63 -17.60
C GLY A 43 -23.18 45.72 -18.23
N CYS A 44 -23.38 44.55 -17.63
CA CYS A 44 -24.44 43.61 -18.00
C CYS A 44 -25.82 44.22 -17.77
N ARG A 45 -26.74 43.99 -18.70
CA ARG A 45 -28.08 44.60 -18.72
C ARG A 45 -29.15 43.56 -18.40
N PRO A 46 -30.18 43.88 -17.62
CA PRO A 46 -31.28 42.95 -17.37
C PRO A 46 -32.04 42.66 -18.67
N CYS A 47 -32.55 41.43 -18.78
CA CYS A 47 -33.38 41.07 -19.92
C CYS A 47 -34.74 41.78 -19.90
N PRO A 48 -35.25 42.22 -21.07
CA PRO A 48 -36.55 42.88 -21.14
C PRO A 48 -37.68 41.89 -20.83
N ILE A 49 -38.64 42.35 -20.05
CA ILE A 49 -39.89 41.62 -19.76
C ILE A 49 -40.92 42.11 -20.79
N GLU A 50 -41.32 41.26 -21.74
CA GLU A 50 -42.44 41.60 -22.62
C GLU A 50 -43.77 41.44 -21.85
N LYS A 51 -44.67 42.40 -22.05
CA LYS A 51 -46.00 42.36 -21.44
C LYS A 51 -46.82 41.24 -22.08
N GLY A 52 -46.89 40.09 -21.41
CA GLY A 52 -47.87 39.03 -21.71
C GLY A 52 -47.32 37.62 -21.87
N ASP A 53 -45.99 37.45 -21.96
CA ASP A 53 -45.32 36.14 -22.11
C ASP A 53 -44.26 35.92 -21.02
N ASP A 54 -43.84 34.66 -20.84
CA ASP A 54 -42.74 34.27 -19.96
C ASP A 54 -41.51 35.14 -20.23
N PRO A 55 -40.82 35.67 -19.19
CA PRO A 55 -39.71 36.59 -19.39
C PRO A 55 -38.63 35.96 -20.29
N LEU A 56 -38.14 36.71 -21.28
CA LEU A 56 -36.99 36.34 -22.11
C LEU A 56 -35.75 36.20 -21.21
N LEU A 57 -35.59 35.06 -20.57
CA LEU A 57 -34.56 34.84 -19.57
C LEU A 57 -33.21 34.59 -20.25
N ALA A 58 -32.19 35.27 -19.75
CA ALA A 58 -30.83 34.77 -19.89
C ALA A 58 -30.67 33.58 -18.93
N LYS A 59 -30.85 32.35 -19.42
CA LYS A 59 -30.80 31.11 -18.63
C LYS A 59 -29.38 30.69 -18.26
N THR A 60 -28.38 31.24 -18.95
CA THR A 60 -26.97 30.87 -18.78
C THR A 60 -26.10 32.07 -18.39
N LEU A 61 -24.99 31.81 -17.69
CA LEU A 61 -24.03 32.86 -17.31
C LEU A 61 -23.31 33.40 -18.56
N GLY A 62 -23.25 34.71 -18.72
CA GLY A 62 -22.57 35.34 -19.85
C GLY A 62 -23.29 35.23 -21.18
N GLN A 63 -24.61 35.08 -21.13
CA GLN A 63 -25.44 35.10 -22.32
C GLN A 63 -25.32 36.45 -23.04
N MET A 64 -25.16 36.41 -24.37
CA MET A 64 -24.91 37.63 -25.16
C MET A 64 -26.19 38.36 -25.59
N ARG A 65 -27.34 37.67 -25.56
CA ARG A 65 -28.67 38.19 -25.92
C ARG A 65 -29.75 37.42 -25.16
N CYS A 66 -30.85 38.08 -24.82
CA CYS A 66 -32.00 37.44 -24.19
C CYS A 66 -32.82 36.66 -25.22
N GLY A 67 -33.29 35.46 -24.86
CA GLY A 67 -34.19 34.65 -25.70
C GLY A 67 -33.55 33.78 -26.79
N ASP A 68 -32.24 33.87 -27.04
CA ASP A 68 -31.55 32.98 -27.97
C ASP A 68 -31.12 31.68 -27.27
N ASP A 69 -31.81 30.56 -27.57
CA ASP A 69 -31.35 29.20 -27.26
C ASP A 69 -30.40 28.66 -28.36
N ASN A 70 -30.15 29.41 -29.46
CA ASN A 70 -29.40 28.96 -30.63
C ASN A 70 -28.17 29.80 -31.01
N ASN A 71 -27.00 29.25 -30.64
CA ASN A 71 -25.89 28.98 -31.56
C ASN A 71 -24.99 30.11 -32.07
N ARG A 72 -24.70 31.14 -31.24
CA ARG A 72 -23.39 31.83 -31.24
C ARG A 72 -23.09 32.39 -29.85
N THR A 73 -22.72 31.55 -28.90
CA THR A 73 -22.15 31.99 -27.62
C THR A 73 -20.65 31.77 -27.62
N THR A 74 -19.89 32.80 -27.27
CA THR A 74 -18.55 32.62 -26.71
C THR A 74 -18.66 31.68 -25.52
N PHE A 75 -18.15 30.44 -25.66
CA PHE A 75 -18.02 29.39 -24.63
C PHE A 75 -18.58 29.75 -23.25
N VAL A 76 -19.88 29.52 -23.06
CA VAL A 76 -20.55 29.73 -21.77
C VAL A 76 -20.43 28.46 -20.94
N HIS A 77 -19.79 28.58 -19.78
CA HIS A 77 -19.76 27.56 -18.75
C HIS A 77 -21.04 27.63 -17.88
N GLY A 78 -21.91 26.62 -17.96
CA GLY A 78 -22.72 26.16 -16.82
C GLY A 78 -24.22 26.08 -17.06
N ASP A 79 -24.73 24.89 -17.42
CA ASP A 79 -26.16 24.56 -17.25
C ASP A 79 -26.46 24.34 -15.76
N LEU A 80 -27.29 25.22 -15.20
CA LEU A 80 -27.80 25.12 -13.85
C LEU A 80 -29.13 24.35 -13.85
N ASN A 81 -29.37 23.57 -12.81
CA ASN A 81 -30.70 23.05 -12.50
C ASN A 81 -31.67 24.22 -12.22
N GLY A 82 -32.98 23.95 -12.25
CA GLY A 82 -34.02 24.97 -11.97
C GLY A 82 -33.96 25.62 -10.58
N ASP A 83 -33.08 25.14 -9.69
CA ASP A 83 -32.78 25.66 -8.34
C ASP A 83 -31.49 26.50 -8.27
N GLY A 84 -30.77 26.67 -9.40
CA GLY A 84 -29.52 27.43 -9.47
C GLY A 84 -28.26 26.64 -9.11
N GLU A 85 -28.35 25.34 -8.85
CA GLU A 85 -27.19 24.44 -8.63
C GLU A 85 -26.65 23.87 -9.95
N LEU A 86 -25.40 23.41 -9.97
CA LEU A 86 -24.83 22.76 -11.17
C LEU A 86 -25.62 21.49 -11.51
N SER A 87 -25.97 21.32 -12.78
CA SER A 87 -26.52 20.05 -13.26
C SER A 87 -25.47 18.94 -13.24
N GLU A 88 -25.89 17.68 -13.09
CA GLU A 88 -24.98 16.53 -13.16
C GLU A 88 -24.22 16.47 -14.50
N ARG A 89 -24.89 16.87 -15.60
CA ARG A 89 -24.25 16.97 -16.92
C ARG A 89 -23.09 17.96 -16.93
N GLU A 90 -23.26 19.07 -16.24
CA GLU A 90 -22.24 20.11 -16.12
C GLU A 90 -21.08 19.68 -15.22
N VAL A 91 -21.35 18.95 -14.13
CA VAL A 91 -20.30 18.31 -13.30
C VAL A 91 -19.45 17.36 -14.14
N LEU A 92 -20.08 16.52 -14.97
CA LEU A 92 -19.38 15.62 -15.88
C LEU A 92 -18.58 16.40 -16.95
N ARG A 93 -19.09 17.52 -17.44
CA ARG A 93 -18.35 18.38 -18.38
C ARG A 93 -17.12 19.03 -17.73
N LEU A 94 -17.20 19.43 -16.45
CA LEU A 94 -16.04 19.90 -15.69
C LEU A 94 -14.99 18.82 -15.56
N LEU A 95 -15.39 17.59 -15.20
CA LEU A 95 -14.49 16.45 -15.12
C LEU A 95 -13.79 16.19 -16.46
N TYR A 96 -14.56 16.15 -17.55
CA TYR A 96 -14.03 16.01 -18.92
C TYR A 96 -13.00 17.10 -19.23
N THR A 97 -13.31 18.36 -18.92
CA THR A 97 -12.40 19.49 -19.16
C THR A 97 -11.13 19.39 -18.31
N TYR A 98 -11.25 19.03 -17.04
CA TYR A 98 -10.13 18.92 -16.09
C TYR A 98 -9.16 17.79 -16.43
N THR A 99 -9.64 16.78 -17.15
CA THR A 99 -8.88 15.59 -17.52
C THR A 99 -8.55 15.55 -19.01
N LEU A 100 -8.47 16.73 -19.64
CA LEU A 100 -8.07 16.89 -21.03
C LEU A 100 -8.96 16.11 -22.01
N GLY A 101 -10.27 16.20 -21.80
CA GLY A 101 -11.35 15.58 -22.56
C GLY A 101 -11.12 15.40 -24.06
N PRO A 102 -10.74 16.45 -24.81
CA PRO A 102 -10.50 16.35 -26.26
C PRO A 102 -9.44 15.33 -26.69
N HIS A 103 -8.66 14.78 -25.74
CA HIS A 103 -7.66 13.75 -25.95
C HIS A 103 -8.02 12.38 -25.38
N TRP A 104 -9.23 12.22 -24.84
CA TRP A 104 -9.75 10.91 -24.46
C TRP A 104 -9.82 9.98 -25.68
N GLY A 105 -9.90 8.68 -25.43
CA GLY A 105 -10.05 7.70 -26.51
C GLY A 105 -11.31 7.96 -27.35
N LEU A 106 -11.26 7.63 -28.64
CA LEU A 106 -12.36 7.85 -29.61
C LEU A 106 -13.70 7.24 -29.14
N GLN A 107 -13.63 6.17 -28.35
CA GLN A 107 -14.78 5.54 -27.71
C GLN A 107 -15.47 6.41 -26.64
N PHE A 108 -14.98 7.63 -26.35
CA PHE A 108 -15.62 8.60 -25.47
C PHE A 108 -15.96 9.92 -26.18
N GLU A 109 -15.98 9.96 -27.52
CA GLU A 109 -16.30 11.16 -28.30
C GLU A 109 -17.66 11.79 -27.93
N ASN A 110 -18.64 10.99 -27.49
CA ASN A 110 -19.96 11.49 -27.07
C ASN A 110 -19.91 12.44 -25.86
N TRP A 111 -18.80 12.50 -25.13
CA TRP A 111 -18.60 13.47 -24.04
C TRP A 111 -18.46 14.91 -24.52
N ALA A 112 -17.94 15.11 -25.73
CA ALA A 112 -17.81 16.42 -26.36
C ALA A 112 -19.14 16.96 -26.89
N ASP A 113 -20.11 16.08 -27.16
CA ASP A 113 -21.42 16.45 -27.69
C ASP A 113 -22.31 17.01 -26.57
N THR A 114 -22.68 18.29 -26.71
CA THR A 114 -23.53 18.99 -25.75
C THR A 114 -25.01 18.61 -25.86
N THR A 115 -25.41 17.90 -26.91
CA THR A 115 -26.80 17.47 -27.14
C THR A 115 -27.10 16.10 -26.52
N VAL A 116 -26.06 15.35 -26.17
CA VAL A 116 -26.18 14.02 -25.56
C VAL A 116 -26.53 14.15 -24.07
N ASP A 117 -27.58 13.44 -23.64
CA ASP A 117 -27.96 13.37 -22.23
C ASP A 117 -26.83 12.71 -21.41
N LYS A 118 -26.65 13.17 -20.17
CA LYS A 118 -25.63 12.64 -19.25
C LYS A 118 -25.69 11.11 -19.11
N CYS A 119 -26.87 10.51 -19.21
CA CYS A 119 -27.08 9.08 -19.02
C CYS A 119 -26.69 8.25 -20.25
N ASP A 120 -26.53 8.89 -21.41
CA ASP A 120 -26.07 8.27 -22.65
C ASP A 120 -24.56 8.46 -22.89
N LEU A 121 -23.85 9.09 -21.95
CA LEU A 121 -22.40 9.27 -21.99
C LEU A 121 -21.69 7.94 -21.73
N ASN A 122 -20.63 7.66 -22.50
CA ASN A 122 -19.90 6.40 -22.36
C ASN A 122 -19.21 6.35 -20.99
N GLY A 123 -19.38 5.22 -20.29
CA GLY A 123 -18.90 5.06 -18.92
C GLY A 123 -19.83 5.62 -17.83
N VAL A 124 -20.95 6.26 -18.19
CA VAL A 124 -21.96 6.74 -17.24
C VAL A 124 -23.14 5.77 -17.21
N VAL A 125 -23.64 5.46 -16.00
CA VAL A 125 -24.91 4.76 -15.83
C VAL A 125 -25.77 5.55 -14.85
N CYS A 126 -27.01 5.80 -15.26
CA CYS A 126 -28.00 6.44 -14.41
C CYS A 126 -28.97 5.44 -13.78
N VAL A 127 -29.40 5.73 -12.56
CA VAL A 127 -30.54 5.10 -11.89
C VAL A 127 -31.54 6.21 -11.57
N ASP A 128 -32.80 6.03 -11.95
CA ASP A 128 -33.86 7.03 -11.78
C ASP A 128 -33.48 8.43 -12.32
N GLY A 129 -32.77 8.46 -13.45
CA GLY A 129 -32.33 9.69 -14.13
C GLY A 129 -31.16 10.42 -13.46
N LYS A 130 -30.57 9.86 -12.41
CA LYS A 130 -29.40 10.40 -11.66
C LYS A 130 -28.16 9.55 -11.89
N VAL A 131 -26.98 10.16 -11.88
CA VAL A 131 -25.73 9.44 -12.14
C VAL A 131 -25.37 8.54 -10.97
N ALA A 132 -25.38 7.22 -11.20
CA ALA A 132 -25.15 6.20 -10.18
C ALA A 132 -23.80 5.46 -10.35
N LYS A 133 -23.28 5.37 -11.57
CA LYS A 133 -21.94 4.82 -11.84
C LYS A 133 -21.21 5.68 -12.85
N LEU A 134 -19.92 5.89 -12.58
CA LEU A 134 -18.96 6.55 -13.44
C LEU A 134 -17.71 5.68 -13.56
N ASP A 135 -17.59 4.98 -14.69
CA ASP A 135 -16.49 4.06 -14.98
C ASP A 135 -15.70 4.54 -16.19
N LEU A 136 -14.57 5.16 -15.89
CA LEU A 136 -13.72 5.83 -16.85
C LEU A 136 -12.42 5.07 -17.06
N THR A 137 -12.32 3.80 -16.64
CA THR A 137 -11.06 3.01 -16.67
C THR A 137 -10.46 2.96 -18.08
N ASP A 138 -11.29 2.77 -19.10
CA ASP A 138 -10.88 2.65 -20.49
C ASP A 138 -10.84 3.97 -21.26
N ALA A 139 -11.02 5.12 -20.60
CA ALA A 139 -11.10 6.42 -21.30
C ALA A 139 -9.80 6.94 -21.90
N SER A 140 -8.67 6.24 -21.71
CA SER A 140 -7.35 6.63 -22.23
C SER A 140 -7.04 8.12 -22.03
N MET A 141 -7.38 8.68 -20.86
CA MET A 141 -7.17 10.10 -20.54
C MET A 141 -5.86 10.34 -19.78
N CYS A 142 -5.34 11.57 -19.84
CA CYS A 142 -4.14 12.02 -19.12
C CYS A 142 -2.92 11.13 -19.40
N THR A 143 -2.63 10.94 -20.69
CA THR A 143 -1.62 10.03 -21.25
C THR A 143 -0.31 10.74 -21.63
N THR A 144 0.68 9.96 -22.08
CA THR A 144 1.97 10.47 -22.57
C THR A 144 1.84 11.34 -23.81
N ALA A 145 0.83 11.08 -24.65
CA ALA A 145 0.52 11.92 -25.80
C ALA A 145 0.15 13.34 -25.34
N ASP A 146 -0.66 13.44 -24.28
CA ASP A 146 -1.14 14.71 -23.75
C ASP A 146 0.02 15.59 -23.24
N ARG A 147 1.05 14.98 -22.65
CA ARG A 147 2.25 15.71 -22.20
C ARG A 147 3.01 16.41 -23.34
N LYS A 148 3.02 15.83 -24.55
CA LYS A 148 3.73 16.41 -25.70
C LYS A 148 2.95 17.54 -26.36
N LEU A 149 1.61 17.51 -26.27
CA LEU A 149 0.73 18.59 -26.75
C LEU A 149 0.59 19.75 -25.74
N ALA A 150 0.76 19.46 -24.44
CA ALA A 150 0.63 20.42 -23.36
C ALA A 150 1.86 21.33 -23.21
N SER A 151 1.97 22.36 -24.06
CA SER A 151 2.79 23.53 -23.69
C SER A 151 2.06 24.46 -22.69
N LYS A 152 0.76 24.25 -22.43
CA LYS A 152 -0.07 25.06 -21.50
C LYS A 152 -1.24 24.34 -20.77
N ALA A 153 -1.62 23.11 -21.12
CA ALA A 153 -2.82 22.45 -20.58
C ALA A 153 -2.46 21.30 -19.62
N GLU A 154 -2.85 21.41 -18.35
CA GLU A 154 -2.59 20.40 -17.31
C GLU A 154 -3.80 19.51 -17.08
N CYS A 155 -3.60 18.20 -16.92
CA CYS A 155 -4.63 17.29 -16.40
C CYS A 155 -4.75 17.53 -14.89
N LYS A 156 -5.73 18.34 -14.50
CA LYS A 156 -5.98 18.83 -13.14
C LYS A 156 -6.57 17.78 -12.20
N GLY A 157 -7.04 16.65 -12.74
CA GLY A 157 -7.62 15.56 -11.97
C GLY A 157 -9.10 15.77 -11.67
N ILE A 158 -9.50 15.43 -10.45
CA ILE A 158 -10.91 15.36 -10.04
C ILE A 158 -11.37 16.75 -9.54
N PRO A 159 -12.39 17.37 -10.15
CA PRO A 159 -12.96 18.62 -9.65
C PRO A 159 -13.74 18.41 -8.34
N ALA A 160 -13.75 19.43 -7.48
CA ALA A 160 -14.52 19.43 -6.21
C ALA A 160 -16.03 19.23 -6.45
N GLU A 161 -16.53 19.72 -7.58
CA GLU A 161 -17.92 19.60 -8.00
C GLU A 161 -18.39 18.15 -8.16
N ILE A 162 -17.48 17.17 -8.20
CA ILE A 162 -17.83 15.74 -8.20
C ILE A 162 -18.75 15.38 -7.02
N GLY A 163 -18.63 16.06 -5.88
CA GLY A 163 -19.49 15.86 -4.70
C GLY A 163 -20.97 16.12 -4.94
N LYS A 164 -21.34 16.80 -6.04
CA LYS A 164 -22.74 17.05 -6.43
C LYS A 164 -23.42 15.82 -7.03
N LEU A 165 -22.69 14.78 -7.43
CA LEU A 165 -23.24 13.52 -7.94
C LEU A 165 -23.71 12.62 -6.78
N THR A 166 -24.62 13.10 -5.94
CA THR A 166 -24.94 12.48 -4.63
C THR A 166 -25.50 11.05 -4.69
N GLN A 167 -25.94 10.59 -5.87
CA GLN A 167 -26.38 9.21 -6.10
C GLN A 167 -25.25 8.27 -6.56
N LEU A 168 -24.03 8.77 -6.70
CA LEU A 168 -22.91 8.00 -7.22
C LEU A 168 -22.50 6.87 -6.26
N GLU A 169 -22.58 5.64 -6.73
CA GLU A 169 -22.20 4.43 -6.00
C GLU A 169 -20.84 3.88 -6.43
N ILE A 170 -20.46 4.09 -7.69
CA ILE A 170 -19.22 3.55 -8.27
C ILE A 170 -18.51 4.66 -9.01
N PHE A 171 -17.26 4.91 -8.63
CA PHE A 171 -16.38 5.83 -9.34
C PHE A 171 -15.01 5.18 -9.60
N THR A 172 -14.66 5.00 -10.87
CA THR A 172 -13.38 4.39 -11.28
C THR A 172 -12.68 5.23 -12.35
N MET A 173 -11.39 5.48 -12.13
CA MET A 173 -10.55 6.25 -13.04
C MET A 173 -9.05 5.94 -12.85
N SER A 174 -8.73 4.64 -12.79
CA SER A 174 -7.37 4.19 -12.54
C SER A 174 -6.44 4.32 -13.75
N ARG A 175 -5.13 4.20 -13.50
CA ARG A 175 -4.04 4.16 -14.50
C ARG A 175 -3.98 5.44 -15.32
N ARG A 176 -3.72 6.56 -14.65
CA ARG A 176 -3.60 7.90 -15.25
C ARG A 176 -2.22 8.50 -14.99
N PRO A 177 -1.24 8.27 -15.89
CA PRO A 177 0.16 8.60 -15.63
C PRO A 177 0.42 10.10 -15.41
N TYR A 178 -0.43 10.97 -15.97
CA TYR A 178 -0.31 12.43 -15.85
C TYR A 178 -1.45 13.11 -15.10
N MET A 179 -2.23 12.35 -14.35
CA MET A 179 -3.27 12.95 -13.52
C MET A 179 -2.67 13.60 -12.28
N GLN A 180 -2.76 14.93 -12.24
CA GLN A 180 -2.33 15.74 -11.11
C GLN A 180 -3.50 15.97 -10.15
N GLY A 181 -3.27 16.82 -9.15
CA GLY A 181 -4.27 17.22 -8.17
C GLY A 181 -4.29 16.33 -6.94
N ILE A 182 -5.37 16.46 -6.19
CA ILE A 182 -5.65 15.77 -4.94
C ILE A 182 -7.01 15.06 -5.04
N LEU A 183 -7.30 14.14 -4.11
CA LEU A 183 -8.68 13.70 -3.90
C LEU A 183 -9.44 14.81 -3.14
N PRO A 184 -10.47 15.45 -3.74
CA PRO A 184 -11.16 16.57 -3.11
C PRO A 184 -11.94 16.14 -1.85
N THR A 185 -12.06 17.03 -0.86
CA THR A 185 -12.80 16.76 0.39
C THR A 185 -14.29 16.56 0.14
N GLU A 186 -14.82 17.16 -0.94
CA GLU A 186 -16.19 16.98 -1.41
C GLU A 186 -16.54 15.53 -1.76
N ILE A 187 -15.54 14.64 -1.91
CA ILE A 187 -15.80 13.20 -2.05
C ILE A 187 -16.68 12.67 -0.92
N GLY A 188 -16.55 13.21 0.30
CA GLY A 188 -17.36 12.81 1.46
C GLY A 188 -18.83 13.22 1.38
N GLN A 189 -19.26 13.93 0.33
CA GLN A 189 -20.68 14.20 0.05
C GLN A 189 -21.36 13.00 -0.64
N LEU A 190 -20.60 12.05 -1.18
CA LEU A 190 -21.08 10.92 -1.96
C LEU A 190 -21.45 9.73 -1.07
N THR A 191 -22.37 9.92 -0.13
CA THR A 191 -22.65 8.94 0.94
C THR A 191 -23.15 7.57 0.45
N ASN A 192 -23.63 7.48 -0.80
CA ASN A 192 -24.01 6.23 -1.45
C ASN A 192 -22.83 5.46 -2.09
N MET A 193 -21.62 6.03 -2.08
CA MET A 193 -20.42 5.44 -2.67
C MET A 193 -20.12 4.07 -2.05
N LYS A 194 -20.01 3.05 -2.90
CA LYS A 194 -19.65 1.67 -2.57
C LYS A 194 -18.27 1.29 -3.09
N PHE A 195 -17.85 1.88 -4.21
CA PHE A 195 -16.61 1.54 -4.90
C PHE A 195 -15.90 2.80 -5.39
N LEU A 196 -14.70 3.07 -4.89
CA LEU A 196 -13.84 4.18 -5.31
C LEU A 196 -12.46 3.65 -5.72
N ASP A 197 -12.11 3.80 -7.01
CA ASP A 197 -10.79 3.44 -7.54
C ASP A 197 -10.17 4.60 -8.34
N VAL A 198 -9.15 5.20 -7.76
CA VAL A 198 -8.32 6.27 -8.37
C VAL A 198 -6.85 5.86 -8.38
N SER A 199 -6.59 4.55 -8.46
CA SER A 199 -5.25 3.95 -8.34
C SER A 199 -4.38 4.12 -9.57
N SER A 200 -3.07 3.87 -9.43
CA SER A 200 -2.07 3.95 -10.48
C SER A 200 -2.03 5.33 -11.16
N CYS A 201 -2.16 6.39 -10.36
CA CYS A 201 -2.05 7.80 -10.77
C CYS A 201 -0.78 8.41 -10.13
N PRO A 202 0.42 8.13 -10.68
CA PRO A 202 1.71 8.29 -10.00
C PRO A 202 2.15 9.73 -9.74
N ILE A 203 1.35 10.73 -10.10
CA ILE A 203 1.61 12.15 -9.77
C ILE A 203 0.46 12.81 -8.99
N MET A 204 -0.67 12.13 -8.78
CA MET A 204 -1.74 12.59 -7.90
C MET A 204 -1.23 12.52 -6.45
N SER A 205 -1.45 13.57 -5.67
CA SER A 205 -0.78 13.78 -4.37
C SER A 205 -1.74 14.34 -3.31
N GLY A 206 -1.18 14.79 -2.18
CA GLY A 206 -1.95 15.32 -1.05
C GLY A 206 -2.32 14.25 -0.03
N ALA A 207 -2.90 14.67 1.08
CA ALA A 207 -3.39 13.76 2.11
C ALA A 207 -4.71 13.12 1.65
N LEU A 208 -5.00 11.92 2.16
CA LEU A 208 -6.34 11.35 2.04
C LEU A 208 -7.29 12.18 2.93
N PRO A 209 -8.37 12.78 2.37
CA PRO A 209 -9.27 13.64 3.15
C PRO A 209 -10.01 12.84 4.23
N SER A 210 -10.14 13.40 5.44
CA SER A 210 -10.84 12.73 6.55
C SER A 210 -12.34 12.58 6.28
N GLU A 211 -12.90 13.41 5.39
CA GLU A 211 -14.28 13.29 4.92
C GLU A 211 -14.59 11.94 4.27
N ILE A 212 -13.58 11.14 3.90
CA ILE A 212 -13.77 9.77 3.42
C ILE A 212 -14.48 8.88 4.45
N GLY A 213 -14.35 9.18 5.75
CA GLY A 213 -15.08 8.50 6.81
C GLY A 213 -16.59 8.73 6.79
N ARG A 214 -17.10 9.66 5.98
CA ARG A 214 -18.56 9.84 5.76
C ARG A 214 -19.15 8.83 4.79
N LEU A 215 -18.30 8.10 4.05
CA LEU A 215 -18.71 7.13 3.03
C LEU A 215 -19.10 5.79 3.67
N THR A 216 -20.12 5.80 4.53
CA THR A 216 -20.56 4.64 5.34
C THR A 216 -21.12 3.47 4.50
N ALA A 217 -21.29 3.64 3.19
CA ALA A 217 -21.63 2.57 2.25
C ALA A 217 -20.40 1.96 1.55
N LEU A 218 -19.20 2.50 1.76
CA LEU A 218 -17.99 2.17 1.03
C LEU A 218 -17.51 0.76 1.38
N LYS A 219 -17.29 -0.04 0.33
CA LYS A 219 -16.82 -1.43 0.42
C LYS A 219 -15.43 -1.60 -0.18
N TYR A 220 -15.10 -0.78 -1.17
CA TYR A 220 -13.85 -0.85 -1.91
C TYR A 220 -13.23 0.53 -2.03
N LEU A 221 -12.04 0.69 -1.46
CA LEU A 221 -11.20 1.86 -1.66
C LEU A 221 -9.86 1.45 -2.23
N ASN A 222 -9.52 1.97 -3.41
CA ASN A 222 -8.20 1.81 -4.00
C ASN A 222 -7.61 3.14 -4.45
N VAL A 223 -6.54 3.54 -3.76
CA VAL A 223 -5.72 4.71 -4.06
C VAL A 223 -4.26 4.34 -4.28
N GLY A 224 -3.97 3.04 -4.46
CA GLY A 224 -2.62 2.52 -4.53
C GLY A 224 -1.85 2.99 -5.77
N GLY A 225 -0.53 3.15 -5.67
CA GLY A 225 0.31 3.55 -6.81
C GLY A 225 0.21 5.04 -7.18
N CYS A 226 -0.02 5.89 -6.19
CA CYS A 226 -0.13 7.34 -6.31
C CYS A 226 0.96 8.02 -5.44
N ARG A 227 0.82 9.31 -5.11
CA ARG A 227 1.69 10.04 -4.16
C ARG A 227 0.92 10.57 -2.96
N PHE A 228 -0.13 9.86 -2.52
CA PHE A 228 -0.83 10.26 -1.30
C PHE A 228 0.13 10.24 -0.11
N ASN A 229 0.08 11.27 0.72
CA ASN A 229 1.03 11.49 1.82
C ASN A 229 0.32 11.78 3.15
N GLY A 230 1.10 12.03 4.20
CA GLY A 230 0.56 12.20 5.55
C GLY A 230 0.07 10.89 6.15
N THR A 231 -0.70 10.99 7.24
CA THR A 231 -1.26 9.82 7.92
C THR A 231 -2.55 9.34 7.24
N ILE A 232 -2.87 8.06 7.41
CA ILE A 232 -4.21 7.55 7.08
C ILE A 232 -5.19 8.19 8.08
N PRO A 233 -6.27 8.86 7.63
CA PRO A 233 -7.22 9.50 8.52
C PRO A 233 -7.93 8.47 9.41
N GLU A 234 -8.08 8.79 10.69
CA GLU A 234 -8.68 7.88 11.68
C GLU A 234 -10.13 7.53 11.32
N GLU A 235 -10.85 8.49 10.75
CA GLU A 235 -12.24 8.36 10.32
C GLU A 235 -12.43 7.29 9.24
N LEU A 236 -11.37 6.93 8.49
CA LEU A 236 -11.44 5.83 7.53
C LEU A 236 -11.69 4.50 8.24
N PHE A 237 -11.12 4.29 9.42
CA PHE A 237 -11.23 3.03 10.19
C PHE A 237 -12.61 2.81 10.82
N GLU A 238 -13.48 3.82 10.81
CA GLU A 238 -14.88 3.71 11.24
C GLU A 238 -15.81 3.07 10.19
N LEU A 239 -15.31 2.81 8.97
CA LEU A 239 -16.10 2.24 7.87
C LEU A 239 -16.28 0.72 8.01
N ASP A 240 -17.28 0.30 8.77
CA ASP A 240 -17.59 -1.09 9.11
C ASP A 240 -17.96 -2.00 7.91
N LYS A 241 -18.42 -1.42 6.79
CA LYS A 241 -18.73 -2.15 5.55
C LYS A 241 -17.54 -2.37 4.62
N MET A 242 -16.36 -1.86 4.98
CA MET A 242 -15.17 -1.98 4.14
C MET A 242 -14.82 -3.45 3.92
N GLU A 243 -14.66 -3.86 2.65
CA GLU A 243 -14.27 -5.21 2.26
C GLU A 243 -12.83 -5.23 1.73
N LYS A 244 -12.37 -4.18 1.04
CA LYS A 244 -10.99 -4.08 0.57
C LYS A 244 -10.45 -2.65 0.68
N LEU A 245 -9.29 -2.55 1.32
CA LEU A 245 -8.58 -1.30 1.53
C LEU A 245 -7.18 -1.39 0.91
N HIS A 246 -7.01 -0.74 -0.24
CA HIS A 246 -5.80 -0.79 -1.06
C HIS A 246 -5.10 0.58 -1.05
N LEU A 247 -4.03 0.67 -0.26
CA LEU A 247 -3.27 1.91 -0.01
C LEU A 247 -1.80 1.81 -0.43
N SER A 248 -1.33 0.63 -0.83
CA SER A 248 0.06 0.33 -1.21
C SER A 248 0.65 1.31 -2.23
N LEU A 249 1.98 1.44 -2.25
CA LEU A 249 2.72 2.29 -3.19
C LEU A 249 2.29 3.77 -3.12
N ASN A 250 2.34 4.33 -1.91
CA ASN A 250 2.07 5.73 -1.62
C ASN A 250 3.12 6.27 -0.62
N ALA A 251 3.02 7.55 -0.27
CA ALA A 251 3.88 8.20 0.72
C ALA A 251 3.22 8.33 2.11
N PHE A 252 2.31 7.42 2.47
CA PHE A 252 1.66 7.41 3.79
C PHE A 252 2.68 7.20 4.91
N THR A 253 2.57 7.98 5.97
CA THR A 253 3.38 7.93 7.20
C THR A 253 2.51 7.59 8.41
N GLY A 254 3.13 7.41 9.58
CA GLY A 254 2.42 7.11 10.84
C GLY A 254 2.10 5.63 11.00
N THR A 255 1.28 5.33 12.00
CA THR A 255 0.97 3.95 12.42
C THR A 255 -0.33 3.45 11.82
N LEU A 256 -0.48 2.12 11.69
CA LEU A 256 -1.80 1.52 11.47
C LEU A 256 -2.63 1.68 12.75
N SER A 257 -3.81 2.28 12.65
CA SER A 257 -4.68 2.53 13.80
C SER A 257 -5.17 1.23 14.43
N SER A 258 -5.29 1.20 15.76
CA SER A 258 -5.95 0.10 16.48
C SER A 258 -7.44 -0.01 16.14
N SER A 259 -8.08 1.08 15.71
CA SER A 259 -9.48 1.09 15.28
C SER A 259 -9.73 0.25 14.03
N VAL A 260 -8.69 -0.28 13.37
CA VAL A 260 -8.83 -1.23 12.27
C VAL A 260 -9.72 -2.42 12.65
N GLU A 261 -9.76 -2.82 13.93
CA GLU A 261 -10.61 -3.89 14.45
C GLU A 261 -12.11 -3.71 14.15
N LYS A 262 -12.56 -2.47 13.91
CA LYS A 262 -13.95 -2.14 13.58
C LYS A 262 -14.34 -2.59 12.16
N MET A 263 -13.37 -2.73 11.26
CA MET A 263 -13.58 -3.15 9.87
C MET A 263 -13.78 -4.67 9.74
N THR A 264 -14.70 -5.25 10.52
CA THR A 264 -14.90 -6.71 10.63
C THR A 264 -15.21 -7.43 9.31
N ASN A 265 -15.66 -6.71 8.28
CA ASN A 265 -15.90 -7.23 6.93
C ASN A 265 -14.66 -7.22 6.00
N LEU A 266 -13.53 -6.71 6.48
CA LEU A 266 -12.34 -6.50 5.67
C LEU A 266 -11.71 -7.83 5.26
N LYS A 267 -11.59 -8.04 3.96
CA LYS A 267 -10.98 -9.23 3.33
C LYS A 267 -9.56 -8.95 2.85
N GLU A 268 -9.29 -7.72 2.45
CA GLU A 268 -7.98 -7.33 1.92
C GLU A 268 -7.51 -6.01 2.54
N LEU A 269 -6.35 -6.06 3.22
CA LEU A 269 -5.67 -4.89 3.76
C LEU A 269 -4.27 -4.81 3.15
N LEU A 270 -4.08 -3.89 2.19
CA LEU A 270 -2.84 -3.72 1.46
C LEU A 270 -2.25 -2.33 1.74
N LEU A 271 -1.18 -2.28 2.54
CA LEU A 271 -0.44 -1.06 2.90
C LEU A 271 1.06 -1.23 2.62
N SER A 272 1.41 -1.90 1.53
CA SER A 272 2.81 -2.24 1.22
C SER A 272 3.54 -1.10 0.51
N ARG A 273 4.85 -0.98 0.73
CA ARG A 273 5.73 0.06 0.14
C ARG A 273 5.19 1.47 0.39
N THR A 274 4.96 1.77 1.66
CA THR A 274 4.70 3.12 2.17
C THR A 274 5.79 3.49 3.19
N TYR A 275 5.57 4.54 3.98
CA TYR A 275 6.42 4.91 5.11
C TYR A 275 5.74 4.64 6.46
N ALA A 276 4.80 3.69 6.50
CA ALA A 276 4.14 3.28 7.74
C ALA A 276 5.17 2.79 8.77
N ASN A 277 4.98 3.18 10.03
CA ASN A 277 5.87 2.86 11.16
C ASN A 277 5.07 2.34 12.36
N GLY A 278 5.74 2.16 13.50
CA GLY A 278 5.13 1.59 14.70
C GLY A 278 4.90 0.08 14.59
N THR A 279 4.04 -0.45 15.46
CA THR A 279 3.73 -1.87 15.53
C THR A 279 2.52 -2.24 14.68
N ILE A 280 2.38 -3.52 14.35
CA ILE A 280 1.11 -4.06 13.87
C ILE A 280 0.18 -4.15 15.10
N PRO A 281 -1.00 -3.51 15.11
CA PRO A 281 -1.88 -3.52 16.27
C PRO A 281 -2.55 -4.89 16.45
N GLU A 282 -2.78 -5.29 17.70
CA GLU A 282 -3.51 -6.52 18.05
C GLU A 282 -4.92 -6.59 17.44
N GLY A 283 -5.55 -5.43 17.21
CA GLY A 283 -6.87 -5.31 16.59
C GLY A 283 -6.95 -5.92 15.16
N VAL A 284 -5.83 -6.12 14.47
CA VAL A 284 -5.82 -6.86 13.19
C VAL A 284 -6.30 -8.30 13.37
N GLY A 285 -6.06 -8.91 14.54
CA GLY A 285 -6.52 -10.25 14.87
C GLY A 285 -8.05 -10.40 14.99
N GLU A 286 -8.79 -9.29 15.07
CA GLU A 286 -10.26 -9.29 15.16
C GLU A 286 -10.93 -9.29 13.77
N LEU A 287 -10.14 -9.21 12.70
CA LEU A 287 -10.62 -9.19 11.32
C LEU A 287 -10.91 -10.60 10.80
N ALA A 288 -11.98 -11.23 11.31
CA ALA A 288 -12.31 -12.62 10.99
C ALA A 288 -12.51 -12.91 9.49
N ALA A 289 -12.88 -11.90 8.68
CA ALA A 289 -13.03 -12.02 7.24
C ALA A 289 -11.72 -11.87 6.44
N LEU A 290 -10.60 -11.53 7.09
CA LEU A 290 -9.35 -11.16 6.43
C LEU A 290 -8.74 -12.35 5.69
N GLU A 291 -8.48 -12.17 4.40
CA GLU A 291 -7.89 -13.16 3.51
C GLU A 291 -6.46 -12.77 3.11
N ASN A 292 -6.22 -11.49 2.84
CA ASN A 292 -4.93 -10.96 2.41
C ASN A 292 -4.48 -9.80 3.29
N PHE A 293 -3.32 -9.97 3.91
CA PHE A 293 -2.68 -8.96 4.74
C PHE A 293 -1.27 -8.67 4.21
N GLU A 294 -1.07 -7.49 3.62
CA GLU A 294 0.19 -7.10 3.02
C GLU A 294 0.68 -5.74 3.52
N MET A 295 1.79 -5.74 4.26
CA MET A 295 2.45 -4.53 4.76
C MET A 295 3.97 -4.56 4.53
N TYR A 296 4.42 -5.21 3.45
CA TYR A 296 5.83 -5.35 3.16
C TYR A 296 6.47 -4.02 2.73
N GLY A 297 7.77 -3.84 2.97
CA GLY A 297 8.52 -2.66 2.55
C GLY A 297 8.12 -1.37 3.27
N ASN A 298 7.87 -1.46 4.58
CA ASN A 298 7.57 -0.33 5.45
C ASN A 298 8.67 -0.20 6.54
N GLN A 299 8.38 0.55 7.60
CA GLN A 299 9.25 0.75 8.77
C GLN A 299 8.62 0.16 10.04
N LEU A 300 7.87 -0.93 9.91
CA LEU A 300 7.19 -1.57 11.04
C LEU A 300 8.20 -2.19 12.00
N VAL A 301 7.94 -2.05 13.30
CA VAL A 301 8.77 -2.54 14.41
C VAL A 301 7.94 -3.40 15.37
N GLY A 302 8.59 -4.04 16.34
CA GLY A 302 7.94 -4.87 17.34
C GLY A 302 7.51 -6.23 16.81
N PRO A 303 6.76 -7.01 17.62
CA PRO A 303 6.38 -8.37 17.27
C PRO A 303 5.28 -8.43 16.21
N ILE A 304 5.20 -9.58 15.54
CA ILE A 304 3.97 -9.97 14.82
C ILE A 304 2.95 -10.37 15.92
N PRO A 305 1.75 -9.77 15.95
CA PRO A 305 0.73 -10.06 16.97
C PRO A 305 0.32 -11.53 16.97
N GLU A 306 0.22 -12.14 18.16
CA GLU A 306 -0.27 -13.52 18.30
C GLU A 306 -1.75 -13.64 17.91
N SER A 307 -2.52 -12.57 18.12
CA SER A 307 -3.92 -12.45 17.72
C SER A 307 -4.15 -12.64 16.22
N LEU A 308 -3.14 -12.42 15.37
CA LEU A 308 -3.25 -12.64 13.92
C LEU A 308 -3.63 -14.11 13.58
N GLY A 309 -3.31 -15.06 14.47
CA GLY A 309 -3.75 -16.45 14.37
C GLY A 309 -5.28 -16.66 14.41
N ARG A 310 -6.05 -15.69 14.94
CA ARG A 310 -7.52 -15.73 14.97
C ARG A 310 -8.16 -15.48 13.61
N CYS A 311 -7.44 -14.87 12.67
CA CYS A 311 -7.89 -14.62 11.31
C CYS A 311 -7.81 -15.91 10.46
N THR A 312 -8.66 -16.88 10.76
CA THR A 312 -8.63 -18.24 10.19
C THR A 312 -8.84 -18.31 8.67
N ASN A 313 -9.35 -17.23 8.05
CA ASN A 313 -9.52 -17.11 6.60
C ASN A 313 -8.27 -16.59 5.87
N LEU A 314 -7.21 -16.22 6.60
CA LEU A 314 -5.98 -15.70 6.00
C LEU A 314 -5.36 -16.72 5.05
N LYS A 315 -5.15 -16.27 3.81
CA LYS A 315 -4.48 -17.00 2.74
C LYS A 315 -3.07 -16.45 2.52
N ARG A 316 -2.88 -15.14 2.69
CA ARG A 316 -1.61 -14.47 2.45
C ARG A 316 -1.26 -13.51 3.57
N ILE A 317 -0.07 -13.72 4.13
CA ILE A 317 0.61 -12.79 5.04
C ILE A 317 1.90 -12.38 4.37
N ASP A 318 2.04 -11.09 4.05
CA ASP A 318 3.25 -10.54 3.46
C ASP A 318 3.75 -9.31 4.24
N LEU A 319 4.81 -9.51 5.01
CA LEU A 319 5.44 -8.52 5.89
C LEU A 319 6.92 -8.34 5.58
N PHE A 320 7.38 -8.76 4.40
CA PHE A 320 8.81 -8.76 4.07
C PHE A 320 9.41 -7.34 4.10
N ASN A 321 10.71 -7.22 4.38
CA ASN A 321 11.42 -5.93 4.39
C ASN A 321 10.78 -4.90 5.33
N ASN A 322 10.79 -5.23 6.61
CA ASN A 322 10.42 -4.38 7.73
C ASN A 322 11.51 -4.49 8.82
N LYS A 323 11.23 -4.00 10.03
CA LYS A 323 12.12 -4.10 11.20
C LYS A 323 11.44 -4.88 12.33
N LEU A 324 10.60 -5.86 11.99
CA LEU A 324 9.85 -6.66 12.97
C LEU A 324 10.82 -7.50 13.82
N THR A 325 10.54 -7.59 15.12
CA THR A 325 11.33 -8.31 16.12
C THR A 325 10.49 -9.38 16.82
N GLY A 326 11.04 -10.10 17.81
CA GLY A 326 10.32 -11.16 18.51
C GLY A 326 10.21 -12.44 17.68
N THR A 327 9.33 -13.35 18.08
CA THR A 327 9.18 -14.67 17.45
C THR A 327 8.14 -14.68 16.34
N ILE A 328 8.19 -15.71 15.49
CA ILE A 328 7.07 -16.04 14.58
C ILE A 328 5.96 -16.65 15.45
N PRO A 329 4.75 -16.05 15.53
CA PRO A 329 3.70 -16.59 16.39
C PRO A 329 3.28 -17.99 15.95
N GLU A 330 3.24 -18.93 16.89
CA GLU A 330 2.85 -20.31 16.62
C GLU A 330 1.39 -20.41 16.17
N SER A 331 0.54 -19.48 16.62
CA SER A 331 -0.87 -19.38 16.21
C SER A 331 -1.07 -19.23 14.69
N LEU A 332 -0.06 -18.71 13.95
CA LEU A 332 -0.12 -18.67 12.49
C LEU A 332 -0.08 -20.07 11.85
N ALA A 333 0.46 -21.06 12.56
CA ALA A 333 0.49 -22.45 12.12
C ALA A 333 -0.87 -23.16 12.25
N ASP A 334 -1.87 -22.53 12.86
CA ASP A 334 -3.24 -23.05 12.97
C ASP A 334 -4.14 -22.56 11.82
N ILE A 335 -3.69 -21.57 11.04
CA ILE A 335 -4.44 -20.99 9.92
C ILE A 335 -4.41 -21.96 8.72
N ARG A 336 -5.34 -22.91 8.69
CA ARG A 336 -5.43 -23.94 7.64
C ARG A 336 -5.61 -23.38 6.23
N ALA A 337 -6.13 -22.17 6.09
CA ALA A 337 -6.31 -21.48 4.81
C ALA A 337 -5.00 -20.87 4.28
N LEU A 338 -3.95 -20.78 5.09
CA LEU A 338 -2.70 -20.08 4.76
C LEU A 338 -1.98 -20.76 3.59
N GLN A 339 -1.66 -19.95 2.58
CA GLN A 339 -0.99 -20.36 1.35
C GLN A 339 0.39 -19.72 1.23
N ILE A 340 0.53 -18.48 1.70
CA ILE A 340 1.72 -17.65 1.54
C ILE A 340 2.05 -16.98 2.86
N LEU A 341 3.26 -17.25 3.36
CA LEU A 341 3.87 -16.56 4.47
C LEU A 341 5.22 -16.00 4.02
N HIS A 342 5.28 -14.68 3.83
CA HIS A 342 6.51 -13.95 3.50
C HIS A 342 6.85 -12.99 4.62
N ILE A 343 7.90 -13.28 5.36
CA ILE A 343 8.38 -12.46 6.49
C ILE A 343 9.90 -12.26 6.44
N LYS A 344 10.51 -12.52 5.28
CA LYS A 344 11.95 -12.30 5.05
C LYS A 344 12.38 -10.84 5.28
N LEU A 345 13.67 -10.63 5.47
CA LEU A 345 14.25 -9.29 5.66
C LEU A 345 13.58 -8.56 6.83
N ASN A 346 13.65 -9.18 8.01
CA ASN A 346 13.21 -8.64 9.28
C ASN A 346 14.27 -8.98 10.35
N HIS A 347 13.96 -8.73 11.62
CA HIS A 347 14.82 -9.04 12.77
C HIS A 347 14.19 -10.11 13.69
N LEU A 348 13.34 -10.99 13.14
CA LEU A 348 12.64 -12.02 13.91
C LEU A 348 13.62 -13.05 14.46
N SER A 349 13.39 -13.53 15.67
CA SER A 349 14.21 -14.52 16.37
C SER A 349 13.38 -15.72 16.84
N GLY A 350 13.99 -16.63 17.59
CA GLY A 350 13.34 -17.85 18.04
C GLY A 350 13.40 -18.97 17.01
N THR A 351 12.54 -19.98 17.20
CA THR A 351 12.53 -21.21 16.39
C THR A 351 11.34 -21.24 15.41
N ILE A 352 11.41 -22.12 14.42
CA ILE A 352 10.32 -22.34 13.46
C ILE A 352 9.43 -23.47 13.99
N SER A 353 8.13 -23.20 14.21
CA SER A 353 7.18 -24.24 14.66
C SER A 353 7.01 -25.33 13.60
N SER A 354 6.92 -26.59 14.07
CA SER A 354 6.59 -27.74 13.22
C SER A 354 5.15 -27.71 12.67
N GLY A 355 4.28 -26.85 13.19
CA GLY A 355 2.90 -26.72 12.72
C GLY A 355 2.84 -26.25 11.26
N PHE A 356 3.73 -25.34 10.83
CA PHE A 356 3.75 -24.81 9.46
C PHE A 356 3.97 -25.91 8.41
N GLY A 357 4.81 -26.91 8.69
CA GLY A 357 5.03 -28.03 7.78
C GLY A 357 3.82 -28.97 7.63
N LYS A 358 2.82 -28.85 8.52
CA LYS A 358 1.56 -29.62 8.51
C LYS A 358 0.40 -28.87 7.85
N LEU A 359 0.58 -27.59 7.51
CA LEU A 359 -0.47 -26.79 6.89
C LEU A 359 -0.84 -27.35 5.50
N PRO A 360 -2.13 -27.60 5.24
CA PRO A 360 -2.56 -28.34 4.05
C PRO A 360 -2.48 -27.53 2.76
N ASN A 361 -2.38 -26.19 2.85
CA ASN A 361 -2.42 -25.29 1.70
C ASN A 361 -1.15 -24.44 1.56
N LEU A 362 -0.23 -24.51 2.53
CA LEU A 362 0.97 -23.67 2.54
C LEU A 362 1.86 -24.05 1.36
N SER A 363 2.13 -23.07 0.49
CA SER A 363 2.86 -23.26 -0.76
C SER A 363 4.09 -22.35 -0.86
N TRP A 364 4.06 -21.16 -0.26
CA TRP A 364 5.21 -20.26 -0.17
C TRP A 364 5.50 -19.92 1.29
N PHE A 365 6.70 -20.27 1.74
CA PHE A 365 7.20 -20.00 3.08
C PHE A 365 8.59 -19.38 2.96
N ASP A 366 8.66 -18.06 3.12
CA ASP A 366 9.89 -17.28 2.97
C ASP A 366 10.17 -16.51 4.26
N VAL A 367 11.07 -17.08 5.08
CA VAL A 367 11.53 -16.51 6.36
C VAL A 367 13.01 -16.17 6.32
N SER A 368 13.59 -16.09 5.12
CA SER A 368 15.02 -15.85 4.90
C SER A 368 15.47 -14.50 5.48
N THR A 369 16.75 -14.38 5.84
CA THR A 369 17.32 -13.11 6.33
C THR A 369 16.54 -12.56 7.55
N ASN A 370 16.56 -13.34 8.62
CA ASN A 370 16.10 -12.99 9.97
C ASN A 370 17.17 -13.48 10.98
N HIS A 371 16.85 -13.51 12.27
CA HIS A 371 17.68 -14.07 13.36
C HIS A 371 17.08 -15.38 13.91
N LEU A 372 16.46 -16.20 13.06
CA LEU A 372 15.87 -17.47 13.50
C LEU A 372 16.96 -18.49 13.80
N HIS A 373 16.78 -19.29 14.85
CA HIS A 373 17.74 -20.32 15.27
C HIS A 373 17.03 -21.67 15.51
N GLY A 374 17.79 -22.67 15.92
CA GLY A 374 17.28 -24.01 16.21
C GLY A 374 17.31 -24.95 15.01
N THR A 375 16.36 -25.89 14.95
CA THR A 375 16.31 -26.94 13.92
C THR A 375 15.29 -26.60 12.84
N ILE A 376 15.49 -27.14 11.63
CA ILE A 376 14.46 -27.14 10.60
C ILE A 376 13.49 -28.29 10.91
N PRO A 377 12.19 -28.04 11.15
CA PRO A 377 11.26 -29.11 11.51
C PRO A 377 11.09 -30.17 10.41
N GLU A 378 11.13 -31.45 10.79
CA GLU A 378 10.97 -32.58 9.84
C GLU A 378 9.61 -32.57 9.10
N SER A 379 8.58 -31.99 9.71
CA SER A 379 7.25 -31.82 9.12
C SER A 379 7.28 -31.20 7.71
N PHE A 380 8.17 -30.24 7.44
CA PHE A 380 8.29 -29.61 6.12
C PHE A 380 8.70 -30.61 5.04
N GLY A 381 9.48 -31.64 5.39
CA GLY A 381 9.88 -32.69 4.45
C GLY A 381 8.72 -33.53 3.95
N HIS A 382 7.61 -33.56 4.70
CA HIS A 382 6.41 -34.31 4.36
C HIS A 382 5.31 -33.46 3.70
N SER A 383 5.53 -32.14 3.57
CA SER A 383 4.56 -31.26 2.93
C SER A 383 4.44 -31.56 1.44
N LYS A 384 3.21 -31.71 0.96
CA LYS A 384 2.89 -31.96 -0.45
C LYS A 384 2.58 -30.68 -1.22
N THR A 385 2.33 -29.58 -0.53
CA THR A 385 1.92 -28.30 -1.12
C THR A 385 3.03 -27.28 -1.18
N LEU A 386 4.09 -27.45 -0.39
CA LEU A 386 5.19 -26.52 -0.30
C LEU A 386 6.00 -26.51 -1.61
N LYS A 387 5.99 -25.36 -2.30
CA LYS A 387 6.68 -25.14 -3.58
C LYS A 387 7.88 -24.23 -3.44
N ASP A 388 7.81 -23.26 -2.54
CA ASP A 388 8.85 -22.29 -2.28
C ASP A 388 9.12 -22.25 -0.77
N PHE A 389 10.33 -22.63 -0.40
CA PHE A 389 10.76 -22.75 0.98
C PHE A 389 12.15 -22.11 1.13
N ARG A 390 12.19 -20.96 1.79
CA ARG A 390 13.42 -20.18 1.97
C ARG A 390 13.69 -19.87 3.42
N LEU A 391 14.87 -20.30 3.87
CA LEU A 391 15.39 -20.09 5.22
C LEU A 391 16.76 -19.39 5.23
N GLY A 392 17.44 -19.29 4.09
CA GLY A 392 18.83 -18.84 4.03
C GLY A 392 19.03 -17.33 4.25
N GLY A 393 20.24 -16.85 3.96
CA GLY A 393 20.54 -15.44 3.79
C GLY A 393 20.60 -14.60 5.07
N GLY A 394 20.69 -15.20 6.26
CA GLY A 394 20.92 -14.46 7.51
C GLY A 394 20.46 -15.15 8.80
N ASN A 395 19.66 -16.22 8.72
CA ASN A 395 19.26 -16.98 9.91
C ASN A 395 20.44 -17.76 10.53
N MET A 396 20.32 -18.06 11.82
CA MET A 396 21.32 -18.71 12.66
C MET A 396 21.08 -20.23 12.75
N ILE A 397 20.96 -20.90 11.60
CA ILE A 397 20.65 -22.34 11.52
C ILE A 397 21.94 -23.16 11.46
N HIS A 398 22.23 -23.95 12.50
CA HIS A 398 23.39 -24.86 12.56
C HIS A 398 23.04 -26.34 12.44
N ASN A 399 21.79 -26.71 12.74
CA ASN A 399 21.41 -28.10 12.87
C ASN A 399 21.29 -28.82 11.52
N PRO A 400 21.51 -30.15 11.47
CA PRO A 400 21.40 -30.93 10.25
C PRO A 400 20.03 -30.75 9.56
N VAL A 401 20.06 -30.64 8.23
CA VAL A 401 18.85 -30.58 7.41
C VAL A 401 18.15 -31.95 7.43
N PRO A 402 16.83 -32.02 7.73
CA PRO A 402 16.11 -33.29 7.70
C PRO A 402 16.19 -33.99 6.34
N LYS A 403 16.53 -35.29 6.33
CA LYS A 403 16.67 -36.07 5.08
C LYS A 403 15.38 -36.11 4.25
N SER A 404 14.23 -36.11 4.92
CA SER A 404 12.91 -36.03 4.30
C SER A 404 12.76 -34.76 3.47
N LEU A 405 13.29 -33.63 3.96
CA LEU A 405 13.28 -32.35 3.27
C LEU A 405 14.20 -32.36 2.04
N CYS A 406 15.40 -32.92 2.18
CA CYS A 406 16.34 -33.07 1.05
C CYS A 406 15.84 -33.99 -0.06
N SER A 407 14.89 -34.88 0.26
CA SER A 407 14.29 -35.82 -0.69
C SER A 407 12.94 -35.33 -1.24
N ASN A 408 12.41 -34.22 -0.71
CA ASN A 408 11.13 -33.68 -1.15
C ASN A 408 11.31 -32.92 -2.47
N THR A 409 10.85 -33.54 -3.55
CA THR A 409 11.04 -33.01 -4.91
C THR A 409 10.06 -31.92 -5.35
N ASN A 410 9.12 -31.53 -4.49
CA ASN A 410 8.19 -30.43 -4.78
C ASN A 410 8.79 -29.06 -4.42
N ILE A 411 9.77 -29.03 -3.52
CA ILE A 411 10.33 -27.81 -2.94
C ILE A 411 11.29 -27.13 -3.93
N ASN A 412 11.21 -25.80 -3.97
CA ASN A 412 12.07 -24.89 -4.74
C ASN A 412 12.20 -25.33 -6.21
N GLY A 413 11.07 -25.52 -6.89
CA GLY A 413 11.08 -25.94 -8.30
C GLY A 413 11.73 -27.31 -8.56
N GLY A 414 11.84 -28.15 -7.51
CA GLY A 414 12.47 -29.47 -7.59
C GLY A 414 13.99 -29.46 -7.54
N LEU A 415 14.61 -28.38 -7.05
CA LEU A 415 16.07 -28.26 -6.90
C LEU A 415 16.69 -29.37 -6.04
N THR A 416 15.93 -29.97 -5.14
CA THR A 416 16.34 -31.15 -4.36
C THR A 416 16.65 -32.36 -5.23
N LYS A 417 16.07 -32.51 -6.43
CA LYS A 417 16.41 -33.58 -7.37
C LYS A 417 17.85 -33.48 -7.87
N SER A 418 18.33 -32.26 -8.11
CA SER A 418 19.64 -31.99 -8.70
C SER A 418 20.73 -31.77 -7.65
N TYR A 419 20.36 -31.17 -6.51
CA TYR A 419 21.31 -30.68 -5.51
C TYR A 419 21.10 -31.28 -4.12
N GLY A 420 20.14 -32.18 -3.93
CA GLY A 420 19.81 -32.75 -2.62
C GLY A 420 19.50 -31.65 -1.60
N CYS A 421 20.10 -31.75 -0.41
CA CYS A 421 19.92 -30.76 0.66
C CYS A 421 20.33 -29.34 0.24
N SER A 422 21.33 -29.20 -0.65
CA SER A 422 21.78 -27.89 -1.11
C SER A 422 20.72 -27.14 -1.92
N GLY A 423 19.72 -27.83 -2.48
CA GLY A 423 18.54 -27.20 -3.11
C GLY A 423 17.57 -26.57 -2.10
N VAL A 424 17.71 -26.89 -0.81
CA VAL A 424 16.92 -26.32 0.28
C VAL A 424 17.70 -25.24 1.01
N ILE A 425 18.95 -25.55 1.37
CA ILE A 425 19.81 -24.64 2.12
C ILE A 425 21.28 -25.05 1.91
N CYS A 426 22.16 -24.10 1.64
CA CYS A 426 23.57 -24.39 1.40
C CYS A 426 24.28 -24.93 2.67
N PRO A 427 25.14 -25.95 2.55
CA PRO A 427 25.92 -26.47 3.68
C PRO A 427 26.98 -25.47 4.15
N LEU A 428 27.48 -25.68 5.36
CA LEU A 428 28.60 -24.90 5.92
C LEU A 428 29.82 -24.95 4.98
N GLY A 429 30.57 -23.84 4.93
CA GLY A 429 31.70 -23.64 4.02
C GLY A 429 31.29 -23.36 2.58
N THR A 430 29.98 -23.25 2.29
CA THR A 430 29.45 -22.90 0.97
C THR A 430 28.39 -21.83 1.06
N TYR A 431 28.20 -21.06 -0.01
CA TYR A 431 27.27 -19.93 -0.03
C TYR A 431 26.57 -19.80 -1.39
N SER A 432 25.48 -19.04 -1.41
CA SER A 432 24.83 -18.56 -2.64
C SER A 432 23.96 -17.35 -2.28
N ASP A 433 23.68 -16.45 -3.22
CA ASP A 433 22.91 -15.24 -2.92
C ASP A 433 21.57 -15.50 -2.18
N PRO A 434 20.73 -16.49 -2.58
CA PRO A 434 19.50 -16.80 -1.85
C PRO A 434 19.68 -17.85 -0.73
N GLY A 435 20.91 -18.25 -0.43
CA GLY A 435 21.23 -19.22 0.61
C GLY A 435 20.89 -20.68 0.28
N HIS A 436 20.58 -20.99 -0.98
CA HIS A 436 20.37 -22.34 -1.50
C HIS A 436 20.75 -22.38 -2.98
N ALA A 437 21.04 -23.58 -3.50
CA ALA A 437 21.30 -23.77 -4.92
C ALA A 437 20.11 -23.30 -5.75
N THR A 438 20.38 -22.73 -6.91
CA THR A 438 19.41 -22.24 -7.89
C THR A 438 19.46 -23.08 -9.16
N HIS A 439 18.53 -22.87 -10.09
CA HIS A 439 18.58 -23.58 -11.38
C HIS A 439 19.79 -23.20 -12.23
N SER A 440 20.38 -22.03 -12.00
CA SER A 440 21.55 -21.55 -12.73
C SER A 440 22.88 -21.89 -12.06
N ASP A 441 22.91 -21.98 -10.73
CA ASP A 441 24.15 -22.12 -9.95
C ASP A 441 23.93 -22.95 -8.67
N GLY A 442 24.88 -23.83 -8.34
CA GLY A 442 24.94 -24.53 -7.06
C GLY A 442 25.49 -23.66 -5.91
N CYS A 443 25.57 -24.24 -4.71
CA CYS A 443 26.28 -23.63 -3.58
C CYS A 443 27.79 -23.59 -3.86
N LYS A 444 28.37 -22.38 -3.84
CA LYS A 444 29.79 -22.14 -4.16
C LYS A 444 30.64 -22.33 -2.91
N PRO A 445 31.79 -23.01 -2.97
CA PRO A 445 32.69 -23.13 -1.83
C PRO A 445 33.26 -21.76 -1.46
N CYS A 446 33.53 -21.57 -0.17
CA CYS A 446 34.18 -20.35 0.29
C CYS A 446 35.63 -20.24 -0.22
N PRO A 447 36.07 -19.02 -0.57
CA PRO A 447 37.48 -18.76 -0.88
C PRO A 447 38.40 -19.15 0.29
N GLN A 448 39.68 -19.41 -0.01
CA GLN A 448 40.68 -19.78 0.99
C GLN A 448 40.75 -18.73 2.12
N GLY A 449 40.76 -19.20 3.37
CA GLY A 449 40.77 -18.33 4.56
C GLY A 449 39.40 -17.79 4.98
N ARG A 450 38.32 -18.16 4.26
CA ARG A 450 36.95 -17.76 4.57
C ARG A 450 36.05 -18.96 4.81
N THR A 451 34.96 -18.76 5.55
CA THR A 451 33.93 -19.79 5.75
C THR A 451 32.56 -19.13 5.95
N THR A 452 31.57 -19.93 6.29
CA THR A 452 30.21 -19.50 6.66
C THR A 452 29.90 -19.92 8.08
N THR A 453 29.25 -19.04 8.83
CA THR A 453 28.83 -19.27 10.21
C THR A 453 27.64 -20.23 10.29
N TYR A 454 26.68 -20.08 9.39
CA TYR A 454 25.40 -20.78 9.41
C TYR A 454 25.07 -21.44 8.08
N LEU A 455 24.20 -22.45 8.10
CA LEU A 455 23.61 -23.02 6.90
C LEU A 455 22.87 -21.96 6.10
N GLY A 456 23.04 -22.01 4.78
CA GLY A 456 22.37 -21.11 3.85
C GLY A 456 22.89 -19.68 3.87
N SER A 457 24.12 -19.46 4.32
CA SER A 457 24.75 -18.14 4.28
C SER A 457 24.81 -17.60 2.84
N SER A 458 24.59 -16.29 2.70
CA SER A 458 24.61 -15.59 1.41
C SER A 458 25.99 -15.08 0.99
N ARG A 459 26.96 -15.13 1.90
CA ARG A 459 28.35 -14.71 1.69
C ARG A 459 29.26 -15.46 2.64
N CYS A 460 30.54 -15.55 2.28
CA CYS A 460 31.59 -16.02 3.16
C CYS A 460 32.18 -14.86 3.95
N ILE A 461 32.53 -15.12 5.20
CA ILE A 461 33.22 -14.19 6.09
C ILE A 461 34.63 -14.69 6.38
N GLU A 462 35.53 -13.77 6.72
CA GLU A 462 36.75 -14.11 7.45
C GLU A 462 36.34 -14.22 8.91
N LEU A 463 36.60 -15.37 9.55
CA LEU A 463 36.25 -15.55 10.94
C LEU A 463 37.16 -14.68 11.80
N THR A 464 36.56 -13.80 12.58
CA THR A 464 37.21 -13.19 13.73
C THR A 464 37.15 -14.16 14.91
N ASP A 465 37.96 -13.92 15.95
CA ASP A 465 37.87 -14.68 17.20
C ASP A 465 36.45 -14.58 17.81
N GLU A 466 35.75 -13.46 17.56
CA GLU A 466 34.35 -13.23 17.93
C GLU A 466 33.37 -14.12 17.20
N ASP A 467 33.54 -14.29 15.89
CA ASP A 467 32.72 -15.20 15.11
C ASP A 467 32.88 -16.65 15.59
N ILE A 468 34.11 -17.05 15.94
CA ILE A 468 34.42 -18.40 16.41
C ILE A 468 33.75 -18.68 17.76
N LEU A 469 33.88 -17.76 18.72
CA LEU A 469 33.28 -17.91 20.04
C LEU A 469 31.75 -17.85 20.01
N THR A 470 31.22 -16.95 19.19
CA THR A 470 29.79 -16.87 18.88
C THR A 470 29.24 -18.20 18.36
N MET A 471 29.90 -18.79 17.36
CA MET A 471 29.49 -20.08 16.79
C MET A 471 29.49 -21.19 17.83
N PHE A 472 30.54 -21.23 18.66
CA PHE A 472 30.63 -22.20 19.74
C PHE A 472 29.44 -22.07 20.70
N TYR A 473 29.11 -20.85 21.12
CA TYR A 473 27.97 -20.59 21.98
C TYR A 473 26.65 -21.01 21.36
N ASP A 474 26.36 -20.60 20.11
CA ASP A 474 25.07 -20.87 19.46
C ASP A 474 24.81 -22.37 19.27
N VAL A 475 25.86 -23.15 19.02
CA VAL A 475 25.79 -24.62 18.96
C VAL A 475 25.50 -25.23 20.34
N MET A 476 26.17 -24.75 21.39
CA MET A 476 26.05 -25.29 22.75
C MET A 476 24.74 -24.85 23.44
N ALA A 477 24.23 -23.65 23.15
CA ALA A 477 22.96 -23.14 23.68
C ALA A 477 21.76 -23.93 23.13
N ALA A 478 21.87 -24.47 21.90
CA ALA A 478 20.81 -25.27 21.28
C ALA A 478 20.58 -26.63 21.99
N SER A 479 21.51 -27.12 22.82
CA SER A 479 21.40 -28.40 23.52
C SER A 479 20.81 -28.30 24.94
N ASN A 480 20.32 -27.13 25.38
CA ASN A 480 19.73 -26.90 26.72
C ASN A 480 20.65 -27.27 27.92
N THR A 481 21.94 -27.48 27.68
CA THR A 481 22.91 -27.98 28.67
C THR A 481 23.99 -26.96 29.03
N PHE A 482 24.00 -25.78 28.39
CA PHE A 482 25.07 -24.81 28.56
C PHE A 482 24.64 -23.64 29.47
N PRO A 483 25.29 -23.43 30.63
CA PRO A 483 24.83 -22.49 31.66
C PRO A 483 25.31 -21.05 31.43
N MET A 484 25.57 -20.63 30.19
CA MET A 484 26.04 -19.28 29.90
C MET A 484 24.87 -18.37 29.47
N GLN A 485 24.07 -17.90 30.43
CA GLN A 485 23.34 -16.64 30.28
C GLN A 485 24.14 -15.50 30.92
N GLU A 486 25.45 -15.47 30.66
CA GLU A 486 26.36 -14.51 31.23
C GLU A 486 26.69 -13.38 30.24
N LYS A 487 27.31 -12.33 30.78
CA LYS A 487 27.59 -11.08 30.08
C LYS A 487 28.35 -11.34 28.77
N HIS A 488 27.84 -10.80 27.66
CA HIS A 488 28.43 -10.81 26.32
C HIS A 488 28.40 -12.13 25.51
N TRP A 489 27.88 -13.23 26.06
CA TRP A 489 27.70 -14.48 25.30
C TRP A 489 26.32 -14.63 24.64
N SER A 490 25.28 -14.07 25.28
CA SER A 490 23.88 -14.19 24.84
C SER A 490 23.47 -13.08 23.84
N PHE A 491 22.21 -12.65 23.82
CA PHE A 491 21.70 -11.63 22.87
C PHE A 491 22.37 -10.24 23.01
N ASP A 492 23.11 -10.00 24.09
CA ASP A 492 23.82 -8.75 24.38
C ASP A 492 25.32 -8.89 24.08
N ARG A 493 25.68 -8.98 22.79
CA ARG A 493 27.07 -9.11 22.31
C ARG A 493 27.79 -7.76 22.19
N GLU A 494 27.45 -6.78 23.04
CA GLU A 494 28.06 -5.45 22.97
C GLU A 494 29.42 -5.39 23.67
N GLY A 495 30.48 -5.06 22.94
CA GLY A 495 31.81 -4.78 23.51
C GLY A 495 32.93 -5.70 22.99
N PRO A 496 34.21 -5.34 23.20
CA PRO A 496 35.34 -6.13 22.74
C PRO A 496 35.32 -7.55 23.31
N ILE A 497 35.78 -8.54 22.55
CA ILE A 497 35.72 -9.95 22.96
C ILE A 497 36.44 -10.26 24.27
N CYS A 498 37.48 -9.49 24.58
CA CYS A 498 38.24 -9.56 25.83
C CYS A 498 37.44 -9.11 27.06
N THR A 499 36.22 -8.59 26.87
CA THR A 499 35.28 -8.25 27.95
C THR A 499 34.26 -9.36 28.19
N TRP A 500 34.23 -10.40 27.35
CA TRP A 500 33.32 -11.53 27.48
C TRP A 500 33.72 -12.39 28.67
N ASN A 501 32.74 -12.86 29.44
CA ASN A 501 33.05 -13.59 30.66
C ASN A 501 33.79 -14.90 30.34
N GLY A 502 34.90 -15.18 31.01
CA GLY A 502 35.68 -16.39 30.72
C GLY A 502 36.63 -16.29 29.53
N VAL A 503 36.86 -15.10 28.96
CA VAL A 503 37.85 -14.86 27.90
C VAL A 503 39.02 -14.02 28.46
N GLU A 504 40.25 -14.52 28.36
CA GLU A 504 41.48 -13.78 28.64
C GLU A 504 42.12 -13.40 27.33
N CYS A 505 42.57 -12.15 27.26
CA CYS A 505 43.38 -11.66 26.16
C CYS A 505 44.74 -11.16 26.65
N ASP A 506 45.70 -11.16 25.73
CA ASP A 506 47.00 -10.52 25.91
C ASP A 506 46.90 -8.98 25.86
N GLU A 507 48.05 -8.31 26.01
CA GLU A 507 48.16 -6.85 25.93
C GLU A 507 47.79 -6.27 24.54
N ASN A 508 47.67 -7.11 23.51
CA ASN A 508 47.28 -6.72 22.15
C ASN A 508 45.81 -7.08 21.83
N GLU A 509 45.01 -7.40 22.85
CA GLU A 509 43.60 -7.80 22.69
C GLU A 509 43.41 -9.10 21.87
N THR A 510 44.43 -9.95 21.83
CA THR A 510 44.36 -11.30 21.22
C THR A 510 44.01 -12.32 22.28
N ILE A 511 43.09 -13.24 22.00
CA ILE A 511 42.66 -14.26 22.97
C ILE A 511 43.82 -15.20 23.31
N GLU A 512 44.20 -15.24 24.60
CA GLU A 512 45.18 -16.19 25.12
C GLU A 512 44.54 -17.46 25.67
N SER A 513 43.38 -17.31 26.33
CA SER A 513 42.73 -18.41 27.05
C SER A 513 41.23 -18.21 27.15
N ILE A 514 40.48 -19.31 27.18
CA ILE A 514 39.03 -19.32 27.43
C ILE A 514 38.76 -20.34 28.55
N TRP A 515 38.10 -19.91 29.63
CA TRP A 515 37.65 -20.79 30.71
C TRP A 515 36.15 -20.66 30.92
N PHE A 516 35.50 -21.81 31.06
CA PHE A 516 34.10 -21.88 31.42
C PHE A 516 34.01 -22.15 32.93
N PRO A 517 33.40 -21.27 33.74
CA PRO A 517 33.22 -21.55 35.15
C PRO A 517 32.36 -22.80 35.31
N LEU A 518 32.91 -23.81 36.01
CA LEU A 518 32.15 -24.97 36.48
C LEU A 518 31.11 -24.47 37.50
N LEU A 519 29.90 -24.16 37.06
CA LEU A 519 28.76 -24.18 37.96
C LEU A 519 28.43 -25.66 38.19
N GLU A 520 28.51 -26.07 39.45
CA GLU A 520 28.28 -27.42 39.94
C GLU A 520 27.19 -28.14 39.15
N LEU A 521 27.60 -29.08 38.28
CA LEU A 521 26.73 -30.17 37.88
C LEU A 521 26.33 -30.86 39.17
N ASN A 522 25.10 -30.58 39.66
CA ASN A 522 24.59 -31.17 40.88
C ASN A 522 24.87 -32.68 40.88
N ALA A 523 25.82 -33.06 41.71
CA ALA A 523 26.09 -34.41 42.12
C ALA A 523 24.95 -34.84 43.04
N ASP A 524 23.79 -35.10 42.45
CA ASP A 524 22.64 -35.75 43.09
C ASP A 524 22.07 -36.79 42.12
N THR A 525 22.89 -37.78 41.75
CA THR A 525 22.40 -39.13 41.53
C THR A 525 23.42 -40.11 42.10
N HIS A 526 22.95 -40.86 43.08
CA HIS A 526 23.58 -41.94 43.83
C HIS A 526 24.64 -42.79 43.10
N GLU A 527 25.68 -43.12 43.88
CA GLU A 527 26.37 -44.42 43.94
C GLU A 527 25.75 -45.53 43.05
N ASP A 528 26.43 -45.94 41.98
CA ASP A 528 27.19 -47.20 41.95
C ASP A 528 27.71 -47.51 40.53
N SER A 529 29.03 -47.76 40.49
CA SER A 529 29.89 -48.41 39.47
C SER A 529 29.83 -47.98 38.00
#